data_AF-D8PNL8-F1
#
_entry.id   AF-D8PNL8-F1
#
_cell.length_a   1.000
_cell.length_b   1.000
_cell.length_c   1.000
_cell.angle_alpha   90.00
_cell.angle_beta   90.00
_cell.angle_gamma   90.00
#
_symmetry.space_group_name_H-M   'P 1'
#
loop_
_entity.id
_entity.type
_entity.pdbx_description
1 polymer ?
#
loop_
_entity_poly.entity_id
_entity_poly.type
_entity_poly.pdbx_seq_one_letter_code
_entity_poly.pdbx_strand_id
1 'polypeptide(L)'
;VDPETNIAFPKTMHIESKVRIPDMTLLGVGVRKVSFLKVKVYSIGFYADLSNPNLKIPEGATPEEKLEYLVHNTTCCVRIIPYRNTNYHHLRDAFVRALQLRLNEAIRDKALDEDAGLNASANIRKVKTMFPNVSLNAGSPLDVLLAPPVPGKPRVAIFRDLGTVEDEFTSTEFFMQYFRERDALPSPPVSLPVDYDHHPLLILARSSRRGSSHLCQLESAGARLRQFVC
;
A
#
# COMPACT_ATOMS: atom_id res chain seq x y z
N VAL A 1 -2.04 -4.11 -16.14
CA VAL A 1 -0.76 -4.69 -16.61
C VAL A 1 0.33 -3.77 -16.12
N ASP A 2 1.40 -4.31 -15.54
CA ASP A 2 2.56 -3.51 -15.17
C ASP A 2 3.32 -3.06 -16.44
N PRO A 3 3.46 -1.74 -16.68
CA PRO A 3 4.07 -1.22 -17.91
C PRO A 3 5.55 -1.56 -18.04
N GLU A 4 6.23 -1.86 -16.94
CA GLU A 4 7.66 -2.12 -16.95
C GLU A 4 7.99 -3.59 -17.23
N THR A 5 7.24 -4.54 -16.67
CA THR A 5 7.50 -5.97 -16.87
C THR A 5 6.57 -6.66 -17.86
N ASN A 6 5.50 -5.99 -18.29
CA ASN A 6 4.37 -6.58 -19.01
C ASN A 6 3.66 -7.72 -18.25
N ILE A 7 3.89 -7.86 -16.95
CA ILE A 7 3.16 -8.83 -16.11
C ILE A 7 1.74 -8.32 -15.88
N ALA A 8 0.76 -9.18 -16.15
CA ALA A 8 -0.65 -8.89 -15.92
C ALA A 8 -1.05 -9.22 -14.48
N PHE A 9 -1.77 -8.29 -13.86
CA PHE A 9 -2.42 -8.48 -12.57
C PHE A 9 -3.94 -8.44 -12.79
N PRO A 10 -4.70 -9.39 -12.22
CA PRO A 10 -6.16 -9.33 -12.29
C PRO A 10 -6.68 -8.08 -11.59
N LYS A 11 -7.80 -7.51 -12.07
CA LYS A 11 -8.42 -6.34 -11.43
C LYS A 11 -9.04 -6.67 -10.06
N THR A 12 -9.45 -7.92 -9.89
CA THR A 12 -10.02 -8.43 -8.64
C THR A 12 -9.20 -9.62 -8.19
N MET A 13 -8.82 -9.63 -6.92
CA MET A 13 -8.16 -10.76 -6.27
C MET A 13 -9.19 -11.57 -5.51
N HIS A 14 -9.33 -12.83 -5.94
CA HIS A 14 -10.04 -13.85 -5.20
C HIS A 14 -9.00 -14.84 -4.65
N ILE A 15 -9.02 -15.10 -3.35
CA ILE A 15 -8.13 -16.08 -2.70
C ILE A 15 -9.00 -17.22 -2.19
N GLU A 16 -8.83 -18.39 -2.79
CA GLU A 16 -9.45 -19.61 -2.31
C GLU A 16 -8.89 -19.96 -0.92
N SER A 17 -9.79 -20.09 0.05
CA SER A 17 -9.44 -20.44 1.42
C SER A 17 -10.62 -21.14 2.09
N LYS A 18 -10.32 -21.95 3.11
CA LYS A 18 -11.34 -22.57 3.98
C LYS A 18 -12.12 -21.52 4.78
N VAL A 19 -11.54 -20.33 4.94
CA VAL A 19 -12.16 -19.18 5.59
C VAL A 19 -12.53 -18.16 4.52
N ARG A 20 -13.70 -17.53 4.65
CA ARG A 20 -14.13 -16.48 3.72
C ARG A 20 -13.16 -15.30 3.76
N ILE A 21 -12.45 -15.08 2.66
CA ILE A 21 -11.64 -13.89 2.41
C ILE A 21 -12.46 -13.00 1.45
N PRO A 22 -12.62 -11.69 1.72
CA PRO A 22 -13.33 -10.79 0.82
C PRO A 22 -12.57 -10.64 -0.50
N ASP A 23 -13.31 -10.38 -1.58
CA ASP A 23 -12.69 -10.01 -2.85
C ASP A 23 -12.02 -8.65 -2.70
N MET A 24 -10.79 -8.55 -3.20
CA MET A 24 -10.00 -7.31 -3.11
C MET A 24 -9.81 -6.69 -4.48
N THR A 25 -9.81 -5.36 -4.54
CA THR A 25 -9.63 -4.61 -5.79
C THR A 25 -8.16 -4.28 -5.97
N LEU A 26 -7.63 -4.46 -7.19
CA LEU A 26 -6.28 -4.02 -7.56
C LEU A 26 -6.23 -2.50 -7.51
N LEU A 27 -5.40 -1.96 -6.62
CA LEU A 27 -5.23 -0.53 -6.48
C LEU A 27 -3.99 -0.04 -7.23
N GLY A 28 -2.88 -0.78 -7.19
CA GLY A 28 -1.67 -0.36 -7.90
C GLY A 28 -0.70 -1.48 -8.23
N VAL A 29 0.25 -1.15 -9.11
CA VAL A 29 1.31 -2.06 -9.56
C VAL A 29 2.67 -1.37 -9.51
N GLY A 30 3.74 -2.11 -9.31
CA GLY A 30 5.09 -1.55 -9.28
C GLY A 30 6.15 -2.59 -9.59
N VAL A 31 7.38 -2.13 -9.82
CA VAL A 31 8.51 -3.01 -10.13
C VAL A 31 9.65 -2.77 -9.18
N ARG A 32 10.12 -3.85 -8.57
CA ARG A 32 11.34 -3.80 -7.78
C ARG A 32 12.58 -3.98 -8.63
N LYS A 33 13.55 -3.09 -8.45
CA LYS A 33 14.86 -3.11 -9.11
C LYS A 33 15.97 -3.15 -8.07
N VAL A 34 17.09 -3.83 -8.38
CA VAL A 34 18.31 -3.76 -7.55
C VAL A 34 19.14 -2.51 -7.86
N SER A 35 19.74 -1.93 -6.82
CA SER A 35 20.31 -0.57 -6.82
C SER A 35 21.45 -0.32 -7.81
N PHE A 36 22.36 -1.28 -8.01
CA PHE A 36 23.59 -1.04 -8.79
C PHE A 36 23.44 -1.17 -10.31
N LEU A 37 22.52 -2.00 -10.80
CA LEU A 37 22.34 -2.27 -12.23
C LEU A 37 20.89 -2.02 -12.73
N LYS A 38 20.01 -1.49 -11.85
CA LYS A 38 18.57 -1.29 -12.11
C LYS A 38 17.87 -2.54 -12.67
N VAL A 39 18.38 -3.73 -12.34
CA VAL A 39 17.85 -4.99 -12.87
C VAL A 39 16.52 -5.30 -12.20
N LYS A 40 15.49 -5.53 -13.02
CA LYS A 40 14.15 -5.91 -12.59
C LYS A 40 14.19 -7.26 -11.87
N VAL A 41 13.60 -7.30 -10.67
CA VAL A 41 13.56 -8.50 -9.82
C VAL A 41 12.18 -9.12 -9.89
N TYR A 42 11.16 -8.35 -9.56
CA TYR A 42 9.76 -8.78 -9.59
C TYR A 42 8.85 -7.59 -9.83
N SER A 43 7.65 -7.89 -10.33
CA SER A 43 6.52 -6.98 -10.31
C SER A 43 5.65 -7.26 -9.08
N ILE A 44 5.00 -6.24 -8.55
CA ILE A 44 4.10 -6.32 -7.40
C ILE A 44 2.76 -5.69 -7.76
N GLY A 45 1.67 -6.31 -7.33
CA GLY A 45 0.33 -5.74 -7.34
C GLY A 45 -0.20 -5.61 -5.92
N PHE A 46 -0.74 -4.45 -5.57
CA PHE A 46 -1.37 -4.18 -4.28
C PHE A 46 -2.90 -4.16 -4.42
N TYR A 47 -3.56 -4.87 -3.51
CA TYR A 47 -5.00 -5.04 -3.47
C TYR A 47 -5.54 -4.70 -2.08
N ALA A 48 -6.75 -4.16 -2.02
CA ALA A 48 -7.46 -3.97 -0.76
C ALA A 48 -8.95 -4.28 -0.88
N ASP A 49 -9.56 -4.68 0.24
CA ASP A 49 -11.01 -4.83 0.36
C ASP A 49 -11.66 -3.45 0.55
N LEU A 50 -12.13 -2.90 -0.56
CA LEU A 50 -12.90 -1.65 -0.62
C LEU A 50 -14.39 -1.85 -0.32
N SER A 51 -14.84 -3.10 -0.18
CA SER A 51 -16.25 -3.42 0.11
C SER A 51 -16.56 -3.47 1.61
N ASN A 52 -15.53 -3.34 2.45
CA ASN A 52 -15.67 -3.33 3.90
C ASN A 52 -16.53 -2.14 4.36
N PRO A 53 -17.71 -2.36 4.97
CA PRO A 53 -18.62 -1.28 5.36
C PRO A 53 -18.08 -0.38 6.47
N ASN A 54 -17.08 -0.85 7.23
CA ASN A 54 -16.43 -0.07 8.28
C ASN A 54 -15.29 0.80 7.77
N LEU A 55 -14.92 0.65 6.49
CA LEU A 55 -13.84 1.41 5.89
C LEU A 55 -14.34 2.82 5.53
N LYS A 56 -13.86 3.83 6.25
CA LYS A 56 -14.18 5.24 6.02
C LYS A 56 -12.94 5.98 5.56
N ILE A 57 -12.66 5.88 4.26
CA ILE A 57 -11.48 6.50 3.66
C ILE A 57 -11.60 8.02 3.84
N PRO A 58 -10.64 8.69 4.49
CA PRO A 58 -10.73 10.13 4.73
C PRO A 58 -10.85 10.93 3.44
N GLU A 59 -11.82 11.83 3.39
CA GLU A 59 -12.00 12.77 2.29
C GLU A 59 -10.85 13.79 2.29
N GLY A 60 -10.22 14.01 1.14
CA GLY A 60 -9.11 14.96 1.00
C GLY A 60 -7.73 14.47 1.44
N ALA A 61 -7.61 13.25 1.98
CA ALA A 61 -6.30 12.67 2.30
C ALA A 61 -5.43 12.43 1.05
N THR A 62 -4.12 12.53 1.22
CA THR A 62 -3.15 12.23 0.16
C THR A 62 -3.22 10.74 -0.22
N PRO A 63 -2.72 10.34 -1.40
CA PRO A 63 -2.68 8.93 -1.78
C PRO A 63 -1.92 8.05 -0.76
N GLU A 64 -0.85 8.58 -0.16
CA GLU A 64 -0.02 7.90 0.84
C GLU A 64 -0.80 7.70 2.15
N GLU A 65 -1.50 8.73 2.61
CA GLU A 65 -2.37 8.66 3.81
C GLU A 65 -3.51 7.66 3.60
N LYS A 66 -4.08 7.61 2.38
CA LYS A 66 -5.10 6.62 2.03
C LYS A 66 -4.55 5.20 2.03
N LEU A 67 -3.34 4.99 1.50
CA LEU A 67 -2.67 3.68 1.52
C LEU A 67 -2.39 3.21 2.95
N GLU A 68 -1.83 4.10 3.78
CA GLU A 68 -1.60 3.83 5.18
C GLU A 68 -2.91 3.47 5.89
N TYR A 69 -3.96 4.26 5.67
CA TYR A 69 -5.29 3.98 6.20
C TYR A 69 -5.81 2.59 5.76
N LEU A 70 -5.68 2.22 4.49
CA LEU A 70 -6.11 0.91 4.00
C LEU A 70 -5.36 -0.24 4.69
N VAL A 71 -4.02 -0.16 4.75
CA VAL A 71 -3.18 -1.18 5.40
C VAL A 71 -3.59 -1.36 6.86
N HIS A 72 -3.84 -0.27 7.59
CA HIS A 72 -4.21 -0.35 9.00
C HIS A 72 -5.67 -0.75 9.24
N ASN A 73 -6.61 -0.53 8.30
CA ASN A 73 -8.05 -0.65 8.61
C ASN A 73 -8.80 -1.75 7.85
N THR A 74 -8.22 -2.38 6.83
CA THR A 74 -8.93 -3.42 6.06
C THR A 74 -8.04 -4.58 5.64
N THR A 75 -8.66 -5.58 5.02
CA THR A 75 -7.96 -6.70 4.38
C THR A 75 -7.17 -6.18 3.19
N CYS A 76 -5.89 -6.52 3.11
CA CYS A 76 -5.02 -6.14 2.00
C CYS A 76 -4.26 -7.36 1.46
N CYS A 77 -3.85 -7.33 0.20
CA CYS A 77 -2.99 -8.34 -0.37
C CYS A 77 -1.91 -7.72 -1.24
N VAL A 78 -0.69 -8.24 -1.15
CA VAL A 78 0.35 -8.01 -2.15
C VAL A 78 0.60 -9.31 -2.90
N ARG A 79 0.57 -9.23 -4.24
CA ARG A 79 0.97 -10.31 -5.14
C ARG A 79 2.31 -9.96 -5.75
N ILE A 80 3.31 -10.79 -5.50
CA ILE A 80 4.68 -10.63 -5.99
C ILE A 80 4.91 -11.66 -7.10
N ILE A 81 5.29 -11.20 -8.29
CA ILE A 81 5.54 -12.06 -9.45
C ILE A 81 6.98 -11.84 -9.93
N PRO A 82 7.87 -12.84 -9.78
CA PRO A 82 9.25 -12.75 -10.24
C PRO A 82 9.30 -12.51 -11.74
N TYR A 83 10.12 -11.54 -12.15
CA TYR A 83 10.36 -11.24 -13.56
C TYR A 83 11.29 -12.28 -14.21
N ARG A 84 12.12 -12.94 -13.40
CA ARG A 84 13.08 -13.97 -13.80
C ARG A 84 13.23 -15.00 -12.67
N ASN A 85 13.78 -16.16 -13.01
CA ASN A 85 14.12 -17.17 -12.01
C ASN A 85 15.05 -16.58 -10.95
N THR A 86 14.73 -16.85 -9.70
CA THR A 86 15.46 -16.39 -8.52
C THR A 86 15.37 -17.44 -7.42
N ASN A 87 15.69 -17.07 -6.18
CA ASN A 87 15.60 -17.94 -5.02
C ASN A 87 14.82 -17.22 -3.91
N TYR A 88 13.95 -17.94 -3.21
CA TYR A 88 13.24 -17.44 -2.03
C TYR A 88 14.18 -16.82 -0.99
N HIS A 89 15.40 -17.32 -0.86
CA HIS A 89 16.45 -16.79 0.00
C HIS A 89 16.73 -15.30 -0.25
N HIS A 90 16.87 -14.89 -1.53
CA HIS A 90 17.15 -13.48 -1.86
C HIS A 90 15.97 -12.57 -1.56
N LEU A 91 14.77 -13.06 -1.84
CA LEU A 91 13.53 -12.33 -1.60
C LEU A 91 13.32 -12.12 -0.09
N ARG A 92 13.45 -13.20 0.68
CA ARG A 92 13.40 -13.22 2.14
C ARG A 92 14.40 -12.26 2.76
N ASP A 93 15.66 -12.33 2.37
CA ASP A 93 16.71 -11.49 2.97
C ASP A 93 16.47 -10.00 2.72
N ALA A 94 15.91 -9.67 1.56
CA ALA A 94 15.45 -8.33 1.25
C ALA A 94 14.33 -7.86 2.20
N PHE A 95 13.32 -8.71 2.46
CA PHE A 95 12.23 -8.40 3.38
C PHE A 95 12.71 -8.26 4.82
N VAL A 96 13.49 -9.23 5.29
CA VAL A 96 14.03 -9.23 6.66
C VAL A 96 14.88 -7.99 6.89
N ARG A 97 15.74 -7.62 5.93
CA ARG A 97 16.55 -6.40 6.04
C ARG A 97 15.69 -5.13 6.11
N ALA A 98 14.66 -5.02 5.27
CA ALA A 98 13.76 -3.87 5.28
C ALA A 98 13.00 -3.76 6.60
N LEU A 99 12.43 -4.87 7.08
CA LEU A 99 11.72 -4.93 8.37
C LEU A 99 12.64 -4.60 9.55
N GLN A 100 13.86 -5.12 9.57
CA GLN A 100 14.85 -4.81 10.61
C GLN A 100 15.23 -3.32 10.62
N LEU A 101 15.40 -2.72 9.44
CA LEU A 101 15.67 -1.28 9.35
C LEU A 101 14.52 -0.48 9.96
N ARG A 102 13.27 -0.84 9.64
CA ARG A 102 12.08 -0.17 10.19
C ARG A 102 11.93 -0.39 11.69
N LEU A 103 12.22 -1.58 12.19
CA LEU A 103 12.15 -1.86 13.62
C LEU A 103 13.16 -0.99 14.39
N ASN A 104 14.40 -0.90 13.88
CA ASN A 104 15.42 -0.06 14.48
C ASN A 104 15.03 1.42 14.47
N GLU A 105 14.35 1.88 13.41
CA GLU A 105 13.81 3.24 13.35
C GLU A 105 12.71 3.46 14.39
N ALA A 106 11.73 2.57 14.48
CA ALA A 106 10.64 2.67 15.43
C ALA A 106 11.13 2.64 16.89
N ILE A 107 12.13 1.81 17.20
CA ILE A 107 12.76 1.76 18.53
C ILE A 107 13.48 3.07 18.83
N ARG A 108 14.28 3.58 17.89
CA ARG A 108 15.00 4.86 18.05
C ARG A 108 14.03 6.01 18.28
N ASP A 109 12.92 6.04 17.54
CA ASP A 109 11.92 7.10 17.58
C ASP A 109 10.90 6.88 18.72
N LYS A 110 11.09 5.84 19.56
CA LYS A 110 10.20 5.45 20.68
C LYS A 110 8.74 5.26 20.28
N ALA A 111 8.51 4.81 19.05
CA ALA A 111 7.18 4.52 18.51
C ALA A 111 6.66 3.13 18.92
N LEU A 112 7.51 2.29 19.53
CA LEU A 112 7.16 0.99 20.08
C LEU A 112 7.60 0.90 21.53
N ASP A 113 6.79 0.24 22.36
CA ASP A 113 7.24 -0.22 23.68
C ASP A 113 8.19 -1.42 23.56
N GLU A 114 8.82 -1.78 24.68
CA GLU A 114 9.84 -2.84 24.73
C GLU A 114 9.26 -4.21 24.36
N ASP A 115 8.07 -4.55 24.87
CA ASP A 115 7.41 -5.83 24.60
C ASP A 115 7.02 -5.96 23.13
N ALA A 116 6.46 -4.91 22.54
CA ALA A 116 6.14 -4.84 21.12
C ALA A 116 7.41 -4.94 20.26
N GLY A 117 8.51 -4.30 20.65
CA GLY A 117 9.80 -4.39 19.97
C GLY A 117 10.40 -5.80 20.00
N LEU A 118 10.31 -6.49 21.13
CA LEU A 118 10.72 -7.90 21.28
C LEU A 118 9.83 -8.82 20.44
N ASN A 119 8.52 -8.62 20.48
CA ASN A 119 7.57 -9.41 19.69
C ASN A 119 7.77 -9.23 18.17
N ALA A 120 7.98 -7.99 17.72
CA ALA A 120 8.33 -7.69 16.34
C ALA A 120 9.66 -8.35 15.93
N SER A 121 10.69 -8.28 16.78
CA SER A 121 11.97 -8.95 16.53
C SER A 121 11.82 -10.47 16.35
N ALA A 122 10.99 -11.10 17.18
CA ALA A 122 10.70 -12.54 17.09
C ALA A 122 9.95 -12.88 15.80
N ASN A 123 8.96 -12.08 15.43
CA ASN A 123 8.16 -12.28 14.21
C ASN A 123 8.97 -12.03 12.92
N ILE A 124 9.91 -11.07 12.90
CA ILE A 124 10.86 -10.90 11.80
C ILE A 124 11.76 -12.14 11.65
N ARG A 125 12.20 -12.76 12.75
CA ARG A 125 12.92 -14.04 12.70
C ARG A 125 12.04 -15.16 12.16
N LYS A 126 10.75 -15.20 12.53
CA LYS A 126 9.76 -16.14 11.97
C LYS A 126 9.62 -15.97 10.46
N VAL A 127 9.53 -14.73 9.96
CA VAL A 127 9.54 -14.44 8.51
C VAL A 127 10.79 -15.05 7.86
N LYS A 128 11.96 -14.94 8.49
CA LYS A 128 13.18 -15.57 7.96
C LYS A 128 13.07 -17.10 7.86
N THR A 129 12.48 -17.76 8.86
CA THR A 129 12.45 -19.23 8.92
C THR A 129 11.38 -19.86 8.02
N MET A 130 10.29 -19.15 7.72
CA MET A 130 9.19 -19.67 6.89
C MET A 130 9.55 -19.80 5.40
N PHE A 131 10.56 -19.08 4.93
CA PHE A 131 10.94 -19.09 3.51
C PHE A 131 11.92 -20.24 3.21
N PRO A 132 11.57 -21.17 2.31
CA PRO A 132 12.40 -22.31 1.96
C PRO A 132 13.66 -21.88 1.19
N ASN A 133 14.68 -22.72 1.22
CA ASN A 133 15.87 -22.53 0.39
C ASN A 133 15.71 -23.22 -0.96
N VAL A 134 14.70 -22.81 -1.74
CA VAL A 134 14.41 -23.36 -3.08
C VAL A 134 14.28 -22.25 -4.11
N SER A 135 14.44 -22.63 -5.38
CA SER A 135 14.25 -21.72 -6.50
C SER A 135 12.80 -21.23 -6.57
N LEU A 136 12.65 -19.98 -7.00
CA LEU A 136 11.39 -19.33 -7.28
C LEU A 136 11.37 -18.98 -8.77
N ASN A 137 10.44 -19.56 -9.51
CA ASN A 137 10.41 -19.46 -10.97
C ASN A 137 9.83 -18.13 -11.45
N ALA A 138 10.25 -17.68 -12.63
CA ALA A 138 9.60 -16.54 -13.28
C ALA A 138 8.10 -16.79 -13.41
N GLY A 139 7.29 -15.77 -13.13
CA GLY A 139 5.83 -15.84 -13.25
C GLY A 139 5.09 -16.55 -12.11
N SER A 140 5.77 -17.27 -11.19
CA SER A 140 5.09 -17.92 -10.07
C SER A 140 4.72 -16.88 -8.99
N PRO A 141 3.42 -16.69 -8.68
CA PRO A 141 3.00 -15.67 -7.73
C PRO A 141 3.32 -16.08 -6.28
N LEU A 142 3.80 -15.12 -5.50
CA LEU A 142 3.83 -15.17 -4.05
C LEU A 142 2.82 -14.14 -3.52
N ASP A 143 1.76 -14.64 -2.88
CA ASP A 143 0.72 -13.80 -2.30
C ASP A 143 0.92 -13.69 -0.80
N VAL A 144 0.87 -12.45 -0.29
CA VAL A 144 0.84 -12.17 1.14
C VAL A 144 -0.45 -11.42 1.45
N LEU A 145 -1.25 -11.98 2.36
CA LEU A 145 -2.53 -11.46 2.78
C LEU A 145 -2.41 -10.86 4.17
N LEU A 146 -2.86 -9.62 4.34
CA LEU A 146 -3.07 -8.98 5.63
C LEU A 146 -4.53 -9.12 6.00
N ALA A 147 -4.81 -9.86 7.07
CA ALA A 147 -6.15 -9.94 7.64
C ALA A 147 -6.61 -8.55 8.13
N PRO A 148 -7.92 -8.26 8.25
CA PRO A 148 -8.38 -7.01 8.83
C PRO A 148 -8.01 -6.94 10.33
N PRO A 149 -7.93 -5.73 10.93
CA PRO A 149 -7.70 -5.61 12.36
C PRO A 149 -8.88 -6.21 13.14
N VAL A 150 -8.58 -6.93 14.22
CA VAL A 150 -9.60 -7.45 15.14
C VAL A 150 -9.27 -6.92 16.54
N PRO A 151 -10.16 -6.17 17.20
CA PRO A 151 -9.91 -5.63 18.53
C PRO A 151 -9.43 -6.69 19.52
N GLY A 152 -8.34 -6.41 20.24
CA GLY A 152 -7.76 -7.31 21.23
C GLY A 152 -7.03 -8.53 20.67
N LYS A 153 -6.83 -8.63 19.35
CA LYS A 153 -6.03 -9.69 18.71
C LYS A 153 -4.86 -9.09 17.94
N PRO A 154 -3.72 -9.79 17.84
CA PRO A 154 -2.61 -9.35 17.01
C PRO A 154 -3.03 -9.31 15.54
N ARG A 155 -2.43 -8.39 14.78
CA ARG A 155 -2.58 -8.36 13.33
C ARG A 155 -1.94 -9.59 12.70
N VAL A 156 -2.59 -10.17 11.70
CA VAL A 156 -2.13 -11.40 11.06
C VAL A 156 -1.76 -11.15 9.61
N ALA A 157 -0.52 -11.46 9.25
CA ALA A 157 -0.06 -11.57 7.87
C ALA A 157 0.14 -13.04 7.48
N ILE A 158 -0.47 -13.46 6.37
CA ILE A 158 -0.45 -14.83 5.85
C ILE A 158 0.36 -14.84 4.56
N PHE A 159 1.55 -15.43 4.61
CA PHE A 159 2.38 -15.70 3.46
C PHE A 159 1.90 -17.02 2.88
N ARG A 160 1.17 -16.98 1.76
CA ARG A 160 0.54 -18.19 1.22
C ARG A 160 1.59 -19.27 0.98
N ASP A 161 1.24 -20.49 1.37
CA ASP A 161 2.07 -21.68 1.22
C ASP A 161 3.39 -21.67 2.04
N LEU A 162 3.64 -20.63 2.84
CA LEU A 162 4.87 -20.45 3.63
C LEU A 162 4.61 -20.36 5.14
N GLY A 163 3.57 -19.63 5.58
CA GLY A 163 3.19 -19.53 6.98
C GLY A 163 2.58 -18.18 7.38
N THR A 164 2.51 -17.91 8.68
CA THR A 164 1.83 -16.72 9.24
C THR A 164 2.72 -15.95 10.22
N VAL A 165 2.46 -14.65 10.33
CA VAL A 165 3.07 -13.72 11.29
C VAL A 165 1.96 -13.05 12.08
N GLU A 166 2.15 -12.88 13.38
CA GLU A 166 1.08 -12.45 14.30
C GLU A 166 1.58 -11.36 15.25
N ASP A 167 1.64 -10.14 14.73
CA ASP A 167 1.94 -8.91 15.46
C ASP A 167 1.56 -7.70 14.60
N GLU A 168 1.26 -6.57 15.25
CA GLU A 168 0.89 -5.32 14.56
C GLU A 168 2.02 -4.81 13.67
N PHE A 169 3.24 -4.73 14.20
CA PHE A 169 4.37 -4.09 13.53
C PHE A 169 4.81 -4.83 12.27
N THR A 170 5.20 -6.09 12.39
CA THR A 170 5.76 -6.87 11.27
C THR A 170 4.73 -7.08 10.17
N SER A 171 3.47 -7.34 10.56
CA SER A 171 2.38 -7.54 9.60
C SER A 171 2.08 -6.29 8.78
N THR A 172 2.07 -5.11 9.40
CA THR A 172 1.79 -3.84 8.70
C THR A 172 3.00 -3.32 7.93
N GLU A 173 4.20 -3.33 8.54
CA GLU A 173 5.41 -2.82 7.89
C GLU A 173 5.86 -3.66 6.70
N PHE A 174 5.49 -4.95 6.64
CA PHE A 174 5.69 -5.75 5.43
C PHE A 174 4.98 -5.15 4.20
N PHE A 175 3.85 -4.49 4.39
CA PHE A 175 3.11 -3.80 3.33
C PHE A 175 3.62 -2.37 3.18
N MET A 176 3.83 -1.64 4.28
CA MET A 176 4.25 -0.23 4.24
C MET A 176 5.63 -0.02 3.61
N GLN A 177 6.53 -1.00 3.65
CA GLN A 177 7.83 -0.92 2.95
C GLN A 177 7.72 -0.72 1.44
N TYR A 178 6.55 -0.97 0.84
CA TYR A 178 6.31 -0.80 -0.61
C TYR A 178 5.80 0.59 -0.98
N PHE A 179 5.43 1.43 -0.01
CA PHE A 179 4.82 2.74 -0.27
C PHE A 179 5.65 3.91 0.25
N ARG A 180 6.61 3.65 1.14
CA ARG A 180 7.43 4.69 1.75
C ARG A 180 8.76 4.83 1.01
N GLU A 181 8.95 5.96 0.33
CA GLU A 181 10.20 6.29 -0.35
C GLU A 181 11.38 6.41 0.63
N ARG A 182 12.45 5.66 0.37
CA ARG A 182 13.76 5.90 0.98
C ARG A 182 14.85 5.37 0.05
N ASP A 183 15.87 6.18 -0.21
CA ASP A 183 17.05 5.82 -1.02
C ASP A 183 17.79 4.56 -0.51
N ALA A 184 17.59 4.21 0.76
CA ALA A 184 18.22 3.07 1.44
C ALA A 184 17.38 1.78 1.42
N LEU A 185 16.16 1.79 0.88
CA LEU A 185 15.31 0.60 0.83
C LEU A 185 15.39 -0.07 -0.55
N PRO A 186 15.54 -1.40 -0.60
CA PRO A 186 15.66 -2.11 -1.87
C PRO A 186 14.34 -2.18 -2.66
N SER A 187 13.25 -1.56 -2.20
CA SER A 187 11.93 -1.53 -2.83
C SER A 187 11.61 -0.09 -3.25
N PRO A 188 11.52 0.23 -4.56
CA PRO A 188 10.93 1.48 -4.99
C PRO A 188 9.42 1.48 -4.67
N PRO A 189 8.79 2.66 -4.54
CA PRO A 189 7.36 2.76 -4.27
C PRO A 189 6.56 2.04 -5.35
N VAL A 190 5.49 1.35 -4.96
CA VAL A 190 4.44 0.93 -5.88
C VAL A 190 3.89 2.19 -6.52
N SER A 191 4.11 2.35 -7.83
CA SER A 191 3.48 3.42 -8.59
C SER A 191 1.98 3.18 -8.59
N LEU A 192 1.26 3.96 -7.80
CA LEU A 192 -0.17 4.05 -7.92
C LEU A 192 -0.49 4.44 -9.37
N PRO A 193 -1.24 3.64 -10.16
CA PRO A 193 -1.67 4.09 -11.48
C PRO A 193 -2.34 5.44 -11.34
N VAL A 194 -2.09 6.31 -12.30
CA VAL A 194 -2.66 7.66 -12.46
C VAL A 194 -4.20 7.68 -12.42
N ASP A 195 -4.84 6.51 -12.40
CA ASP A 195 -6.28 6.27 -12.39
C ASP A 195 -6.89 6.06 -10.98
N TYR A 196 -6.13 6.30 -9.89
CA TYR A 196 -6.65 6.35 -8.51
C TYR A 196 -7.79 7.38 -8.35
N ASP A 197 -7.75 8.46 -9.14
CA ASP A 197 -8.79 9.50 -9.17
C ASP A 197 -10.09 9.06 -9.86
N HIS A 198 -10.09 7.91 -10.55
CA HIS A 198 -11.20 7.47 -11.40
C HIS A 198 -11.85 6.15 -10.98
N HIS A 199 -11.53 5.59 -9.81
CA HIS A 199 -12.24 4.41 -9.30
C HIS A 199 -13.65 4.80 -8.80
N PRO A 200 -14.76 4.22 -9.30
CA PRO A 200 -16.13 4.65 -9.02
C PRO A 200 -16.52 4.69 -7.53
N LEU A 201 -15.90 3.84 -6.71
CA LEU A 201 -16.12 3.81 -5.25
C LEU A 201 -15.32 4.87 -4.46
N LEU A 202 -14.42 5.61 -5.14
CA LEU A 202 -13.67 6.75 -4.61
C LEU A 202 -14.01 8.06 -5.33
N ILE A 203 -14.74 8.00 -6.45
CA ILE A 203 -15.37 9.15 -7.12
C ILE A 203 -16.73 9.45 -6.46
N LEU A 204 -16.72 9.93 -5.23
CA LEU A 204 -17.83 10.73 -4.70
C LEU A 204 -17.30 12.09 -4.23
N ALA A 205 -16.53 12.75 -5.09
CA ALA A 205 -16.14 14.14 -4.89
C ALA A 205 -15.84 14.87 -6.20
N ARG A 206 -16.68 14.72 -7.23
CA ARG A 206 -16.68 15.62 -8.40
C ARG A 206 -18.09 15.91 -8.91
N SER A 207 -18.96 16.45 -8.05
CA SER A 207 -20.20 17.08 -8.50
C SER A 207 -20.79 18.07 -7.48
N SER A 208 -20.00 19.05 -7.02
CA SER A 208 -20.55 20.34 -6.56
C SER A 208 -19.42 21.33 -6.29
N ARG A 209 -18.79 21.85 -7.35
CA ARG A 209 -18.07 23.14 -7.35
C ARG A 209 -17.46 23.44 -8.72
N ARG A 210 -18.31 23.80 -9.70
CA ARG A 210 -18.00 24.74 -10.78
C ARG A 210 -19.32 25.35 -11.24
N GLY A 211 -19.55 26.59 -10.83
CA GLY A 211 -20.75 27.33 -11.22
C GLY A 211 -21.20 28.42 -10.26
N SER A 212 -20.30 29.08 -9.52
CA SER A 212 -20.58 30.44 -9.02
C SER A 212 -19.28 31.14 -8.62
N SER A 213 -18.67 31.79 -9.60
CA SER A 213 -17.65 32.81 -9.38
C SER A 213 -17.69 33.81 -10.54
N HIS A 214 -18.81 34.53 -10.62
CA HIS A 214 -18.91 35.81 -11.32
C HIS A 214 -19.91 36.70 -10.58
N LEU A 215 -19.52 37.17 -9.40
CA LEU A 215 -20.15 38.32 -8.71
C LEU A 215 -19.36 38.65 -7.43
N CYS A 216 -18.11 39.09 -7.59
CA CYS A 216 -17.45 39.94 -6.59
C CYS A 216 -16.15 40.51 -7.16
N GLN A 217 -16.28 41.50 -8.05
CA GLN A 217 -15.25 42.49 -8.39
C GLN A 217 -15.82 43.36 -9.51
N LEU A 218 -16.49 44.46 -9.15
CA LEU A 218 -16.71 45.67 -9.97
C LEU A 218 -17.48 46.70 -9.12
N GLU A 219 -16.84 47.22 -8.07
CA GLU A 219 -17.23 48.50 -7.47
C GLU A 219 -15.97 49.25 -7.03
N SER A 220 -15.36 49.99 -7.95
CA SER A 220 -14.62 51.24 -7.71
C SER A 220 -14.08 51.81 -9.02
N ALA A 221 -14.23 53.14 -9.17
CA ALA A 221 -14.02 53.99 -10.35
C ALA A 221 -15.16 53.92 -11.38
N GLY A 222 -16.06 54.89 -11.55
CA GLY A 222 -16.03 56.31 -11.21
C GLY A 222 -16.35 57.12 -12.47
N ALA A 223 -17.61 57.52 -12.67
CA ALA A 223 -17.97 58.55 -13.64
C ALA A 223 -19.12 59.42 -13.12
N ARG A 224 -18.81 60.71 -13.04
CA ARG A 224 -19.64 61.82 -12.58
C ARG A 224 -20.73 62.19 -13.58
N LEU A 225 -21.66 63.03 -13.07
CA LEU A 225 -22.34 64.18 -13.71
C LEU A 225 -23.70 63.97 -14.39
N ARG A 226 -24.79 64.33 -13.67
CA ARG A 226 -25.64 65.55 -13.81
C ARG A 226 -26.98 65.30 -13.08
N GLN A 227 -27.33 66.04 -12.02
CA GLN A 227 -28.05 67.33 -12.00
C GLN A 227 -29.37 67.32 -12.79
N PHE A 228 -30.50 67.40 -12.08
CA PHE A 228 -31.68 68.29 -12.22
C PHE A 228 -32.63 67.87 -11.06
N VAL A 229 -32.71 68.60 -9.93
CA VAL A 229 -33.47 69.84 -9.65
C VAL A 229 -34.98 69.64 -9.80
N CYS A 230 -35.66 69.82 -8.64
CA CYS A 230 -37.09 69.96 -8.36
C CYS A 230 -37.97 68.70 -8.48
#